data_AF-A0A8S3GR71-F1
#
_entry.id   AF-A0A8S3GR71-F1
#
_cell.length_a   1.000
_cell.length_b   1.000
_cell.length_c   1.000
_cell.angle_alpha   90.00
_cell.angle_beta   90.00
_cell.angle_gamma   90.00
#
_symmetry.space_group_name_H-M   'P 1'
#
loop_
_entity.id
_entity.type
_entity.pdbx_description
1 polymer ?
#
loop_
_entity_poly.entity_id
_entity_poly.type
_entity_poly.pdbx_seq_one_letter_code
_entity_poly.pdbx_strand_id
1 'polypeptide(L)'
;MDLSSFVTNRCTTTGDFNIDIEKDGEKAERLLEWMDSCCLGPFIPDSNTSLRSDRTIDYALAAGVNISIQTCEDDTCSDHKPLLVGIACDTVLKLEGSRITWSVFSLILAFTSEFWEQ
;
A
#
# COMPACT_ATOMS: atom_id res chain seq x y z
N MET A 1 -13.99 -4.30 8.28
CA MET A 1 -13.74 -5.72 7.92
C MET A 1 -12.31 -6.14 8.32
N ASP A 2 -12.11 -7.00 9.30
CA ASP A 2 -10.76 -7.36 9.78
C ASP A 2 -9.92 -8.16 8.74
N LEU A 3 -8.85 -7.55 8.21
CA LEU A 3 -7.93 -8.17 7.25
C LEU A 3 -6.74 -8.91 7.91
N SER A 4 -6.66 -8.94 9.24
CA SER A 4 -5.50 -9.47 9.96
C SER A 4 -5.20 -10.93 9.62
N SER A 5 -6.23 -11.72 9.27
CA SER A 5 -6.07 -13.12 8.86
C SER A 5 -5.33 -13.33 7.53
N PHE A 6 -5.24 -12.29 6.70
CA PHE A 6 -4.49 -12.32 5.43
C PHE A 6 -3.07 -11.78 5.58
N VAL A 7 -2.75 -11.17 6.73
CA VAL A 7 -1.40 -10.71 7.04
C VAL A 7 -0.56 -11.91 7.43
N THR A 8 0.56 -12.09 6.74
CA THR A 8 1.54 -13.13 7.03
C THR A 8 2.87 -12.49 7.35
N ASN A 9 3.81 -13.26 7.90
CA ASN A 9 5.16 -12.77 8.21
C ASN A 9 5.93 -12.23 6.98
N ARG A 10 5.43 -12.45 5.75
CA ARG A 10 5.99 -11.94 4.49
C ARG A 10 4.86 -11.56 3.53
N CYS A 11 4.27 -10.39 3.71
CA CYS A 11 3.27 -9.86 2.79
C CYS A 11 3.53 -8.40 2.44
N THR A 12 2.96 -8.00 1.30
CA THR A 12 2.92 -6.62 0.82
C THR A 12 1.51 -6.35 0.33
N THR A 13 0.97 -5.21 0.72
CA THR A 13 -0.32 -4.69 0.28
C THR A 13 -0.08 -3.33 -0.35
N THR A 14 -0.70 -3.03 -1.49
CA THR A 14 -0.53 -1.74 -2.19
C THR A 14 -1.89 -1.26 -2.66
N GLY A 15 -2.16 0.03 -2.54
CA GLY A 15 -3.41 0.61 -3.03
C GLY A 15 -3.66 2.01 -2.49
N ASP A 16 -4.85 2.52 -2.83
CA ASP A 16 -5.41 3.75 -2.30
C ASP A 16 -6.02 3.49 -0.92
N PHE A 17 -5.42 4.09 0.12
CA PHE A 17 -5.93 4.02 1.48
C PHE A 17 -6.85 5.20 1.82
N ASN A 18 -6.86 6.26 1.00
CA ASN A 18 -7.54 7.53 1.25
C ASN A 18 -7.20 8.15 2.62
N ILE A 19 -5.98 7.85 3.10
CA ILE A 19 -5.42 8.30 4.38
C ILE A 19 -4.05 8.87 4.06
N ASP A 20 -3.82 10.13 4.39
CA ASP A 20 -2.48 10.71 4.35
C ASP A 20 -1.88 10.58 5.76
N ILE A 21 -0.87 9.71 5.91
CA ILE A 21 -0.31 9.35 7.23
C ILE A 21 0.22 10.58 7.98
N GLU A 22 0.71 11.59 7.26
CA GLU A 22 1.26 12.80 7.87
C GLU A 22 0.21 13.88 8.14
N LYS A 23 -0.89 13.89 7.38
CA LYS A 23 -1.88 14.99 7.40
C LYS A 23 -3.20 14.67 8.10
N ASP A 24 -3.57 13.40 8.21
CA ASP A 24 -4.93 13.02 8.65
C ASP A 24 -5.08 12.74 10.15
N GLY A 25 -4.05 13.02 10.97
CA GLY A 25 -4.13 12.99 12.43
C GLY A 25 -4.69 11.67 13.00
N GLU A 26 -5.81 11.75 13.73
CA GLU A 26 -6.46 10.60 14.38
C GLU A 26 -6.80 9.45 13.41
N LYS A 27 -7.15 9.77 12.16
CA LYS A 27 -7.43 8.76 11.15
C LYS A 27 -6.18 7.96 10.78
N ALA A 28 -5.05 8.65 10.66
CA ALA A 28 -3.76 8.02 10.44
C ALA A 28 -3.31 7.22 11.66
N GLU A 29 -3.53 7.74 12.87
CA GLU A 29 -3.20 7.06 14.13
C GLU A 29 -3.90 5.70 14.25
N ARG A 30 -5.20 5.64 13.98
CA ARG A 30 -5.98 4.38 13.99
C ARG A 30 -5.46 3.36 12.96
N LEU A 31 -5.04 3.82 11.78
CA LEU A 31 -4.44 2.94 10.79
C LEU A 31 -3.08 2.42 11.26
N LEU A 32 -2.23 3.29 11.84
CA LEU A 32 -0.92 2.92 12.36
C LEU A 32 -1.04 1.91 13.52
N GLU A 33 -1.98 2.08 14.44
CA GLU A 33 -2.25 1.12 15.51
C GLU A 33 -2.65 -0.26 14.96
N TRP A 34 -3.52 -0.29 13.95
CA TRP A 34 -3.88 -1.55 13.28
C TRP A 34 -2.66 -2.18 12.60
N MET A 35 -1.85 -1.39 11.91
CA MET A 35 -0.63 -1.85 11.26
C MET A 35 0.36 -2.45 12.27
N ASP A 36 0.58 -1.77 13.41
CA ASP A 36 1.43 -2.24 14.50
C ASP A 36 0.94 -3.58 15.06
N SER A 37 -0.38 -3.72 15.26
CA SER A 37 -0.99 -4.99 15.73
C SER A 37 -0.76 -6.17 14.76
N CYS A 38 -0.52 -5.86 13.49
CA CYS A 38 -0.27 -6.80 12.41
C CYS A 38 1.21 -6.91 12.01
N CYS A 39 2.12 -6.21 12.71
CA CYS A 39 3.54 -6.09 12.34
C CYS A 39 3.76 -5.58 10.90
N LEU A 40 2.90 -4.68 10.44
CA LEU A 40 2.99 -4.00 9.14
C LEU A 40 3.65 -2.63 9.31
N GLY A 41 4.51 -2.25 8.36
CA GLY A 41 5.06 -0.90 8.24
C GLY A 41 4.59 -0.22 6.95
N PRO A 42 4.39 1.11 6.95
CA PRO A 42 4.07 1.84 5.73
C PRO A 42 5.32 2.09 4.91
N PHE A 43 5.17 2.03 3.59
CA PHE A 43 6.17 2.45 2.62
C PHE A 43 5.55 3.56 1.79
N ILE A 44 5.90 4.79 2.15
CA ILE A 44 5.35 6.01 1.57
C ILE A 44 6.27 6.48 0.45
N PRO A 45 5.74 6.81 -0.75
CA PRO A 45 6.54 7.40 -1.81
C PRO A 45 6.92 8.85 -1.48
N ASP A 46 8.04 9.32 -2.04
CA ASP A 46 8.59 10.66 -1.77
C ASP A 46 7.76 11.82 -2.37
N SER A 47 6.64 11.54 -3.04
CA SER A 47 5.79 12.56 -3.65
C SER A 47 4.32 12.21 -3.54
N ASN A 48 3.48 13.25 -3.60
CA ASN A 48 2.03 13.13 -3.59
C ASN A 48 1.51 12.21 -4.70
N THR A 49 0.56 11.37 -4.35
CA THR A 49 -0.04 10.37 -5.24
C THR A 49 -1.38 10.81 -5.81
N SER A 50 -2.10 11.68 -5.12
CA SER A 50 -3.32 12.31 -5.64
C SER A 50 -3.00 13.60 -6.40
N LEU A 51 -3.38 13.68 -7.68
CA LEU A 51 -3.29 14.88 -8.51
C LEU A 51 -4.35 15.94 -8.16
N ARG A 52 -5.42 15.55 -7.45
CA ARG A 52 -6.53 16.45 -7.07
C ARG A 52 -6.29 17.16 -5.75
N SER A 53 -5.70 16.46 -4.79
CA SER A 53 -5.66 16.90 -3.39
C SER A 53 -4.26 17.19 -2.88
N ASP A 54 -3.21 16.90 -3.67
CA ASP A 54 -1.81 17.04 -3.26
C ASP A 54 -1.51 16.26 -1.96
N ARG A 55 -2.09 15.06 -1.88
CA ARG A 55 -1.98 14.14 -0.74
C ARG A 55 -1.31 12.84 -1.16
N THR A 56 -0.65 12.19 -0.20
CA THR A 56 -0.05 10.88 -0.39
C THR A 56 -0.96 9.83 0.23
N ILE A 57 -1.94 9.36 -0.55
CA ILE A 57 -2.98 8.42 -0.12
C ILE A 57 -2.84 7.02 -0.73
N ASP A 58 -2.13 6.92 -1.84
CA ASP A 58 -1.67 5.66 -2.39
C ASP A 58 -0.27 5.31 -1.86
N TYR A 59 -0.11 4.12 -1.29
CA TYR A 59 1.18 3.63 -0.81
C TYR A 59 1.16 2.10 -0.64
N ALA A 60 2.20 1.54 -0.03
CA ALA A 60 2.26 0.14 0.32
C ALA A 60 2.39 -0.08 1.83
N LEU A 61 1.88 -1.22 2.30
CA LEU A 61 2.12 -1.77 3.63
C LEU A 61 2.89 -3.07 3.48
N ALA A 62 3.90 -3.33 4.31
CA ALA A 62 4.61 -4.61 4.26
C ALA A 62 4.99 -5.13 5.64
N ALA A 63 5.00 -6.46 5.76
CA ALA A 63 5.50 -7.19 6.92
C ALA A 63 6.63 -8.12 6.47
N GLY A 64 7.79 -8.05 7.13
CA GLY A 64 8.93 -8.96 6.92
C GLY A 64 9.52 -8.97 5.50
N VAL A 65 9.22 -7.96 4.70
CA VAL A 65 9.74 -7.75 3.33
C VAL A 65 10.18 -6.29 3.21
N ASN A 66 11.38 -6.06 2.68
CA ASN A 66 11.83 -4.72 2.33
C ASN A 66 11.40 -4.40 0.89
N ILE A 67 10.70 -3.28 0.71
CA ILE A 67 10.24 -2.82 -0.59
C ILE A 67 10.78 -1.41 -0.86
N SER A 68 10.94 -1.11 -2.15
CA SER A 68 11.15 0.24 -2.66
C SER A 68 9.85 0.69 -3.29
N ILE A 69 9.50 1.97 -3.11
CA ILE A 69 8.30 2.55 -3.69
C ILE A 69 8.63 3.95 -4.21
N GLN A 70 8.07 4.29 -5.37
CA GLN A 70 8.15 5.62 -5.93
C GLN A 70 6.91 5.89 -6.79
N THR A 71 6.59 7.17 -6.97
CA THR A 71 5.64 7.62 -7.98
C THR A 71 6.26 7.57 -9.38
N CYS A 72 5.42 7.39 -10.39
CA CYS A 72 5.77 7.66 -11.78
C CYS A 72 5.31 9.06 -12.16
N GLU A 73 6.17 9.83 -12.81
CA GLU A 73 5.84 11.14 -13.36
C GLU A 73 5.29 11.08 -14.80
N ASP A 74 4.95 9.88 -15.28
CA ASP A 74 4.35 9.67 -16.60
C ASP A 74 2.92 10.21 -16.68
N ASP A 75 2.50 10.58 -17.89
CA ASP A 75 1.14 11.01 -18.18
C ASP A 75 0.13 9.91 -17.81
N THR A 76 -0.82 10.26 -16.95
CA THR A 76 -1.91 9.39 -16.51
C THR A 76 -3.25 10.05 -16.80
N CYS A 77 -4.25 9.27 -17.23
CA CYS A 77 -5.63 9.74 -17.34
C CYS A 77 -6.39 9.63 -16.00
N SER A 78 -5.78 9.04 -14.97
CA SER A 78 -6.30 8.95 -13.61
C SER A 78 -6.04 10.25 -12.85
N ASP A 79 -6.83 10.51 -11.81
CA ASP A 79 -6.52 11.51 -10.80
C ASP A 79 -5.45 11.07 -9.78
N HIS A 80 -4.90 9.86 -9.96
CA HIS A 80 -3.80 9.30 -9.17
C HIS A 80 -2.56 9.08 -10.04
N LYS A 81 -1.38 9.38 -9.48
CA LYS A 81 -0.09 9.03 -10.07
C LYS A 81 0.12 7.51 -9.97
N PRO A 82 0.62 6.86 -11.03
CA PRO A 82 1.02 5.46 -10.94
C PRO A 82 2.11 5.26 -9.89
N LEU A 83 2.07 4.10 -9.20
CA LEU A 83 3.10 3.68 -8.27
C LEU A 83 3.95 2.56 -8.85
N LEU A 84 5.27 2.68 -8.71
CA LEU A 84 6.21 1.59 -8.92
C LEU A 84 6.64 1.03 -7.57
N VAL A 85 6.43 -0.27 -7.38
CA VAL A 85 6.85 -1.00 -6.18
C VAL A 85 7.86 -2.07 -6.56
N GLY A 86 9.07 -1.96 -6.06
CA GLY A 86 10.13 -2.93 -6.23
C GLY A 86 10.30 -3.79 -4.97
N ILE A 87 10.11 -5.11 -5.10
CA ILE A 87 10.34 -6.07 -4.02
C ILE A 87 11.68 -6.75 -4.24
N ALA A 88 12.64 -6.53 -3.33
CA ALA A 88 13.90 -7.25 -3.36
C ALA A 88 13.64 -8.75 -3.12
N CYS A 89 14.10 -9.58 -4.03
CA CYS A 89 14.07 -11.03 -3.86
C CYS A 89 15.43 -11.60 -4.25
N ASP A 90 15.93 -12.55 -3.46
CA ASP A 90 17.05 -13.38 -3.87
C ASP A 90 16.67 -14.03 -5.19
N THR A 91 17.35 -13.62 -6.25
CA THR A 91 17.10 -14.12 -7.59
C THR A 91 17.66 -15.53 -7.63
N VAL A 92 16.89 -16.51 -7.17
CA VAL A 92 17.15 -17.89 -7.54
C VAL A 92 16.87 -17.92 -9.04
N LEU A 93 17.92 -17.95 -9.86
CA LEU A 93 17.83 -18.26 -11.29
C LEU A 93 17.01 -19.55 -11.43
N LYS A 94 15.71 -19.39 -11.70
CA LYS A 94 14.80 -20.49 -11.99
C LYS A 94 14.12 -20.17 -13.30
N LEU A 95 14.27 -21.12 -14.22
CA LEU A 95 13.56 -21.24 -15.47
C LEU A 95 12.11 -20.77 -15.34
N GLU A 96 11.61 -20.10 -16.39
CA GLU A 96 10.23 -19.66 -16.58
C GLU A 96 9.22 -20.45 -15.73
N GLY A 97 8.62 -19.78 -14.75
CA GLY A 97 7.78 -20.45 -13.76
C GLY A 97 7.21 -19.53 -12.67
N SER A 98 6.29 -18.66 -13.10
CA SER A 98 5.15 -18.10 -12.32
C SER A 98 5.39 -17.68 -10.86
N ARG A 99 5.70 -16.40 -10.64
CA ARG A 99 5.37 -15.72 -9.39
C ARG A 99 3.91 -15.26 -9.51
N ILE A 100 2.98 -15.90 -8.81
CA ILE A 100 1.57 -15.50 -8.79
C ILE A 100 1.41 -14.38 -7.75
N THR A 101 1.26 -13.14 -8.24
CA THR A 101 0.86 -12.00 -7.42
C THR A 101 -0.66 -11.95 -7.37
N TRP A 102 -1.25 -12.09 -6.19
CA TRP A 102 -2.69 -11.88 -6.00
C TRP A 102 -2.94 -10.40 -5.71
N SER A 103 -3.30 -9.63 -6.73
CA SER A 103 -3.80 -8.26 -6.56
C SER A 103 -5.25 -8.30 -6.09
N VAL A 104 -5.47 -8.49 -4.78
CA VAL A 104 -6.82 -8.49 -4.22
C VAL A 104 -7.28 -7.05 -3.93
N PHE A 105 -7.47 -6.27 -5.00
CA PHE A 105 -7.93 -4.88 -4.92
C PHE A 105 -9.28 -4.76 -4.17
N SER A 106 -10.16 -5.76 -4.29
CA SER A 106 -11.53 -5.71 -3.76
C SER A 106 -11.65 -5.87 -2.23
N LEU A 107 -10.73 -6.60 -1.57
CA LEU A 107 -10.82 -6.82 -0.11
C LEU A 107 -10.25 -5.64 0.69
N ILE A 108 -9.20 -5.00 0.17
CA ILE A 108 -8.63 -3.81 0.80
C ILE A 108 -9.56 -2.62 0.65
N LEU A 109 -10.16 -2.40 -0.53
CA LEU A 109 -11.19 -1.37 -0.73
C LEU A 109 -12.37 -1.53 0.24
N ALA A 110 -12.83 -2.76 0.49
CA ALA A 110 -13.93 -3.02 1.43
C ALA A 110 -13.52 -2.85 2.91
N PHE A 111 -12.23 -2.96 3.23
CA PHE A 111 -11.72 -2.60 4.55
C PHE A 111 -11.54 -1.09 4.69
N THR A 112 -10.89 -0.46 3.71
CA THR A 112 -10.60 0.97 3.73
C THR A 112 -11.88 1.81 3.61
N SER A 113 -12.96 1.29 3.03
CA SER A 113 -14.26 1.98 2.97
C SER A 113 -14.83 2.34 4.35
N GLU A 114 -14.61 1.53 5.39
CA GLU A 114 -15.01 1.87 6.77
C GLU A 114 -14.24 3.07 7.33
N PHE A 115 -13.06 3.36 6.77
CA PHE A 115 -12.28 4.55 7.08
C PHE A 115 -12.63 5.72 6.15
N TRP A 116 -13.42 5.53 5.10
CA TRP A 116 -13.83 6.60 4.18
C TRP A 116 -15.11 7.29 4.64
N GLU A 117 -15.96 6.58 5.37
CA GLU A 117 -17.18 7.11 5.98
C GLU A 117 -16.90 7.68 7.37
N GLN A 118 -16.27 8.87 7.43
CA GLN A 118 -16.33 9.80 8.58
C GLN A 118 -15.82 11.19 8.19
#